data_AF-A0AAP6A7R0-F1
#
_entry.id   AF-A0AAP6A7R0-F1
#
_cell.length_a   1.000
_cell.length_b   1.000
_cell.length_c   1.000
_cell.angle_alpha   90.00
_cell.angle_beta   90.00
_cell.angle_gamma   90.00
#
_symmetry.space_group_name_H-M   'P 1'
#
loop_
_entity.id
_entity.type
_entity.pdbx_description
1 polymer ?
#
loop_
_entity_poly.entity_id
_entity_poly.type
_entity_poly.pdbx_seq_one_letter_code
_entity_poly.pdbx_strand_id
1 'polypeptide(L)' 'MNDRFWENLEIIVMERELSWADLARQMFKGQYVYPSEFKRLYQTFRHYKSHRLMPQVKWVEKIVSVLEIDYEDLFRR' A
#
# COMPACT_ATOMS: atom_id res chain seq x y z
N MET A 1 -1.62 -16.51 1.56
CA MET A 1 -1.57 -15.52 2.66
C MET A 1 -1.41 -14.11 2.09
N ASN A 2 -0.42 -13.91 1.21
CA ASN A 2 -0.24 -12.63 0.51
C ASN A 2 -1.40 -12.27 -0.43
N ASP A 3 -2.08 -13.26 -1.01
CA ASP A 3 -3.24 -13.00 -1.88
C ASP A 3 -4.36 -12.27 -1.12
N ARG A 4 -4.71 -12.78 0.07
CA ARG A 4 -5.70 -12.17 0.98
C ARG A 4 -5.29 -10.76 1.40
N PHE A 5 -4.01 -10.55 1.68
CA PHE A 5 -3.50 -9.20 1.98
C PHE A 5 -3.83 -8.21 0.87
N TRP A 6 -3.54 -8.55 -0.38
CA TRP A 6 -3.78 -7.66 -1.51
C TRP A 6 -5.27 -7.52 -1.86
N GLU A 7 -6.06 -8.58 -1.70
CA GLU A 7 -7.53 -8.54 -1.87
C GLU A 7 -8.18 -7.61 -0.84
N ASN A 8 -7.84 -7.79 0.44
CA ASN A 8 -8.41 -6.99 1.52
C ASN A 8 -7.97 -5.53 1.41
N LEU A 9 -6.70 -5.28 1.08
CA LEU A 9 -6.22 -3.93 0.81
C LEU A 9 -6.92 -3.29 -0.40
N GLU A 10 -7.20 -4.05 -1.45
CA GLU A 10 -7.92 -3.55 -2.63
C GLU A 10 -9.35 -3.14 -2.28
N ILE A 11 -10.06 -3.95 -1.49
CA ILE A 11 -11.39 -3.61 -0.98
C ILE A 11 -11.34 -2.30 -0.19
N ILE A 12 -10.40 -2.17 0.76
CA ILE A 12 -10.28 -0.96 1.60
C ILE A 12 -9.95 0.28 0.75
N VAL A 13 -9.06 0.14 -0.23
CA VAL A 13 -8.71 1.23 -1.14
C VAL A 13 -9.91 1.66 -1.98
N MET A 14 -10.70 0.71 -2.48
CA MET A 14 -11.93 0.97 -3.22
C MET A 14 -13.02 1.62 -2.37
N GLU A 15 -13.25 1.12 -1.14
CA GLU A 15 -14.23 1.66 -0.20
C GLU A 15 -13.95 3.12 0.19
N ARG A 16 -12.68 3.52 0.12
CA ARG A 16 -12.23 4.89 0.41
C ARG A 16 -12.11 5.78 -0.83
N GLU A 17 -12.54 5.27 -1.99
CA GLU A 17 -12.45 5.96 -3.28
C GLU A 17 -11.02 6.43 -3.61
N LEU A 18 -10.01 5.71 -3.10
CA LEU A 18 -8.61 6.02 -3.33
C LEU A 18 -8.07 5.28 -4.55
N SER A 19 -7.17 5.91 -5.30
CA SER A 19 -6.34 5.17 -6.25
C SER A 19 -5.11 4.57 -5.56
N TRP A 20 -4.52 3.54 -6.17
CA TRP A 20 -3.24 2.98 -5.72
C TRP A 20 -2.10 4.02 -5.69
N ALA A 21 -2.15 5.00 -6.59
CA ALA A 21 -1.19 6.09 -6.60
C ALA A 21 -1.39 7.02 -5.39
N ASP A 22 -2.63 7.26 -4.97
CA ASP A 22 -2.93 8.10 -3.81
C ASP A 22 -2.49 7.43 -2.51
N LEU A 23 -2.77 6.13 -2.35
CA LEU A 23 -2.23 5.34 -1.23
C LEU A 23 -0.69 5.42 -1.21
N ALA A 24 -0.03 5.18 -2.34
CA ALA A 24 1.43 5.23 -2.41
C ALA A 24 1.99 6.63 -2.08
N ARG A 25 1.34 7.72 -2.54
CA ARG A 25 1.74 9.10 -2.20
C ARG A 25 1.67 9.34 -0.70
N GLN A 26 0.60 8.86 -0.05
CA GLN A 26 0.44 9.00 1.39
C GLN A 26 1.46 8.15 2.16
N MET A 27 1.70 6.91 1.74
CA MET A 27 2.71 6.03 2.33
C MET A 27 4.13 6.60 2.25
N PHE A 28 4.50 7.14 1.09
CA PHE A 28 5.85 7.63 0.82
C PHE A 28 6.03 9.13 1.05
N LYS A 29 5.04 9.79 1.67
CA LYS A 29 5.13 11.22 1.99
C LYS A 29 6.40 11.50 2.79
N GLY A 30 7.21 12.44 2.29
CA GLY A 30 8.50 12.81 2.88
C GLY A 30 9.69 11.91 2.51
N GLN A 31 9.49 10.85 1.71
CA GLN A 31 10.56 9.97 1.23
C GLN A 31 11.07 10.34 -0.17
N TYR A 32 10.49 11.36 -0.79
CA TYR A 32 10.87 11.86 -2.10
C TYR A 32 10.72 13.38 -2.14
N VAL A 33 11.57 14.03 -2.92
CA VAL A 33 11.49 15.45 -3.26
C VAL A 33 11.06 15.59 -4.72
N TYR A 34 11.57 14.72 -5.60
CA TYR A 34 11.33 14.79 -7.03
C TYR A 34 10.29 13.77 -7.51
N PRO A 35 9.51 14.07 -8.58
CA PRO A 35 8.55 13.13 -9.14
C PRO A 35 9.16 11.80 -9.62
N SER A 36 10.42 11.81 -10.05
CA SER A 36 11.13 10.61 -10.51
C SER A 36 11.43 9.63 -9.37
N GLU A 37 11.69 10.13 -8.17
CA GLU A 37 11.91 9.33 -6.96
C GLU A 37 10.61 8.65 -6.54
N PHE A 38 9.50 9.40 -6.52
CA PHE A 38 8.17 8.83 -6.32
C PHE A 38 7.86 7.76 -7.37
N LYS A 39 8.18 8.01 -8.65
CA LYS A 39 7.96 7.04 -9.73
C LYS A 39 8.66 5.71 -9.45
N ARG A 40 9.90 5.74 -8.94
CA ARG A 40 10.64 4.52 -8.55
C ARG A 40 9.97 3.81 -7.39
N LEU A 41 9.62 4.52 -6.32
CA LEU A 41 8.92 3.95 -5.16
C LEU A 41 7.58 3.33 -5.56
N TYR A 42 6.81 4.02 -6.40
CA TYR A 42 5.53 3.54 -6.89
C TYR A 42 5.67 2.32 -7.80
N GLN A 43 6.71 2.27 -8.64
CA GLN A 43 7.01 1.08 -9.45
C GLN A 43 7.35 -0.13 -8.58
N THR A 44 8.15 0.06 -7.52
CA THR A 44 8.43 -1.01 -6.56
C THR A 44 7.14 -1.45 -5.87
N PHE A 45 6.32 -0.53 -5.36
CA PHE A 45 5.03 -0.86 -4.76
C PHE A 45 4.12 -1.66 -5.71
N ARG A 46 3.99 -1.21 -6.96
CA ARG A 46 3.24 -1.92 -8.00
C ARG A 46 3.80 -3.31 -8.28
N HIS A 47 5.12 -3.47 -8.29
CA HIS A 47 5.76 -4.77 -8.47
C HIS A 47 5.33 -5.76 -7.37
N TYR A 48 5.35 -5.33 -6.10
CA TYR A 48 4.86 -6.15 -4.99
C TYR A 48 3.38 -6.55 -5.17
N LYS A 49 2.52 -5.58 -5.52
CA LYS A 49 1.09 -5.86 -5.78
C LYS A 49 0.91 -6.86 -6.91
N SER A 50 1.49 -6.60 -8.09
CA SER A 50 1.27 -7.40 -9.29
C SER A 50 1.76 -8.85 -9.15
N HIS A 51 2.82 -9.07 -8.37
CA HIS A 51 3.37 -10.40 -8.11
C HIS A 51 2.86 -11.00 -6.79
N ARG A 52 1.91 -10.33 -6.13
CA ARG A 52 1.32 -10.73 -4.84
C ARG A 52 2.39 -11.08 -3.80
N LEU A 53 3.46 -10.29 -3.77
CA LEU A 53 4.54 -10.40 -2.80
C LEU A 53 4.12 -9.71 -1.51
N MET A 54 4.54 -10.27 -0.37
CA MET A 54 4.32 -9.64 0.93
C MET A 54 5.17 -8.37 1.03
N PRO A 55 4.59 -7.18 1.28
CA PRO A 55 5.37 -5.98 1.54
C PRO A 55 6.29 -6.13 2.75
N GLN A 56 7.34 -5.32 2.79
CA GLN A 56 8.16 -5.19 3.99
C GLN A 56 7.31 -4.71 5.17
N VAL A 57 7.62 -5.16 6.40
CA VAL A 57 6.83 -4.85 7.60
C VAL A 57 6.60 -3.34 7.76
N LYS A 58 7.63 -2.52 7.58
CA LYS A 58 7.53 -1.05 7.61
C LYS A 58 6.50 -0.46 6.63
N TRP A 59 6.26 -1.11 5.49
CA TRP A 59 5.24 -0.69 4.53
C TRP A 59 3.86 -1.09 4.99
N VAL A 60 3.71 -2.27 5.59
CA VAL A 60 2.45 -2.71 6.18
C VAL A 60 2.05 -1.78 7.33
N GLU A 61 2.96 -1.49 8.24
CA GLU A 61 2.75 -0.51 9.33
C GLU A 61 2.34 0.86 8.78
N LYS A 62 2.96 1.29 7.68
CA LYS A 62 2.61 2.56 7.02
C LYS A 62 1.23 2.52 6.39
N ILE A 63 0.84 1.41 5.76
CA ILE A 63 -0.51 1.20 5.19
C ILE A 63 -1.55 1.29 6.29
N VAL A 64 -1.35 0.55 7.39
CA VAL A 64 -2.22 0.56 8.58
C VAL A 64 -2.36 1.99 9.12
N SER A 65 -1.25 2.70 9.29
CA SER A 65 -1.25 4.08 9.80
C SER A 65 -1.91 5.08 8.84
N VAL A 66 -1.66 4.98 7.53
CA VAL A 66 -2.20 5.91 6.53
C VAL A 66 -3.69 5.70 6.32
N LEU A 67 -4.12 4.43 6.33
CA LEU A 67 -5.52 4.08 6.21
C LEU A 67 -6.23 4.12 7.56
N GLU A 68 -5.56 4.36 8.70
CA GLU A 68 -6.22 4.36 10.01
C GLU A 68 -7.10 3.10 10.22
N ILE A 69 -6.56 1.95 9.84
CA ILE A 69 -7.19 0.62 9.97
C ILE A 69 -6.41 -0.20 11.00
N ASP A 70 -6.96 -1.34 11.41
CA ASP A 70 -6.21 -2.31 12.21
C ASP A 70 -5.39 -3.22 11.30
N TYR A 71 -4.31 -3.78 11.85
CA TYR A 71 -3.50 -4.77 11.13
C TYR A 71 -4.35 -5.98 10.72
N GLU A 72 -5.34 -6.37 11.53
CA GLU A 72 -6.21 -7.51 11.28
C GLU A 72 -7.07 -7.34 10.01
N ASP A 73 -7.47 -6.12 9.69
CA ASP A 73 -8.26 -5.81 8.48
C ASP A 73 -7.54 -6.25 7.21
N LEU A 74 -6.21 -6.27 7.23
CA LEU A 74 -5.39 -6.69 6.10
C LEU A 74 -5.28 -8.21 5.95
N PHE A 75 -5.63 -9.03 6.96
CA PHE A 75 -5.38 -10.48 6.89
C PHE A 75 -6.60 -11.36 7.23
N ARG A 76 -7.59 -10.81 7.93
CA ARG A 76 -8.72 -11.59 8.47
C ARG A 76 -10.07 -11.28 7.83
N ARG A 77 -10.16 -10.21 7.04
CA ARG A 77 -11.37 -9.89 6.28
C ARG A 77 -11.72 -10.98 5.28
#